data_AF-A0A2N3W8I0-F1
#
_entry.id   AF-A0A2N3W8I0-F1
#
_cell.length_a   1.000
_cell.length_b   1.000
_cell.length_c   1.000
_cell.angle_alpha   90.00
_cell.angle_beta   90.00
_cell.angle_gamma   90.00
#
_symmetry.space_group_name_H-M   'P 1'
#
loop_
_entity.id
_entity.type
_entity.pdbx_description
1 polymer ?
#
loop_
_entity_poly.entity_id
_entity_poly.type
_entity_poly.pdbx_seq_one_letter_code
_entity_poly.pdbx_strand_id
1 'polypeptide(L)'
;AVTSRAVFQSGADGQDRWLLVYAQGDATAVPDLQPVRNCRVGRAEVDDDHGILVAELLFDRALERGETHLIEYTLRNSGPPYPRCRSTHYREFRRPVREYLLEVRFDPTAVPARCWQYANATDEPPARRRLRLDSGNGVHAVALDFGPGIFGIGWDS
;
A
#
# COMPACT_ATOMS: atom_id res chain seq x y z
N ALA A 1 2.70 -9.13 6.94
CA ALA A 1 3.30 -7.79 6.76
C ALA A 1 3.09 -7.33 5.33
N VAL A 2 2.91 -6.04 5.10
CA VAL A 2 2.70 -5.47 3.77
C VAL A 2 3.75 -4.40 3.50
N THR A 3 4.51 -4.53 2.42
CA THR A 3 5.51 -3.54 2.02
C THR A 3 5.08 -2.87 0.72
N SER A 4 5.11 -1.55 0.74
CA SER A 4 4.75 -0.71 -0.41
C SER A 4 5.96 0.11 -0.83
N ARG A 5 6.28 0.09 -2.11
CA ARG A 5 7.29 0.94 -2.74
C ARG A 5 6.63 1.73 -3.86
N ALA A 6 6.84 3.04 -3.88
CA ALA A 6 6.26 3.91 -4.91
C ALA A 6 7.31 4.84 -5.49
N VAL A 7 7.38 4.91 -6.81
CA VAL A 7 8.07 5.96 -7.57
C VAL A 7 7.02 6.86 -8.19
N PHE A 8 7.06 8.14 -7.88
CA PHE A 8 6.15 9.13 -8.45
C PHE A 8 6.94 10.33 -8.97
N GLN A 9 6.30 11.10 -9.85
CA GLN A 9 6.83 12.36 -10.34
C GLN A 9 6.02 13.51 -9.76
N SER A 10 6.70 14.53 -9.24
CA SER A 10 6.02 15.71 -8.70
C SER A 10 5.34 16.50 -9.81
N GLY A 11 4.05 16.77 -9.66
CA GLY A 11 3.28 17.61 -10.60
C GLY A 11 3.37 19.11 -10.31
N ALA A 12 3.91 19.48 -9.14
CA ALA A 12 3.99 20.84 -8.66
C ALA A 12 5.26 21.08 -7.83
N ASP A 13 5.62 22.34 -7.68
CA ASP A 13 6.76 22.74 -6.86
C ASP A 13 6.39 22.65 -5.37
N GLY A 14 7.39 22.41 -4.52
CA GLY A 14 7.20 22.39 -3.07
C GLY A 14 6.59 21.11 -2.50
N GLN A 15 6.46 20.03 -3.28
CA GLN A 15 5.89 18.78 -2.75
C GLN A 15 6.87 18.10 -1.78
N ASP A 16 6.51 17.99 -0.50
CA ASP A 16 7.41 17.53 0.56
C ASP A 16 6.93 16.25 1.27
N ARG A 17 5.77 15.71 0.87
CA ARG A 17 5.18 14.53 1.53
C ARG A 17 4.29 13.69 0.64
N TRP A 18 4.09 12.45 1.07
CA TRP A 18 3.08 11.52 0.59
C TRP A 18 2.05 11.26 1.68
N LEU A 19 0.76 11.37 1.34
CA LEU A 19 -0.32 11.02 2.27
C LEU A 19 -0.65 9.53 2.15
N LEU A 20 -0.44 8.80 3.25
CA LEU A 20 -0.88 7.43 3.42
C LEU A 20 -2.25 7.44 4.09
N VAL A 21 -3.24 6.85 3.42
CA VAL A 21 -4.53 6.53 4.01
C VAL A 21 -4.66 5.01 3.99
N TYR A 22 -4.85 4.43 5.16
CA TYR A 22 -5.20 3.02 5.34
C TYR A 22 -6.62 2.97 5.88
N ALA A 23 -7.53 2.37 5.12
CA ALA A 23 -8.93 2.20 5.48
C ALA A 23 -9.42 0.90 4.82
N GLN A 24 -9.03 -0.24 5.40
CA GLN A 24 -9.33 -1.57 4.83
C GLN A 24 -10.61 -2.21 5.40
N GLY A 25 -11.39 -1.44 6.17
CA GLY A 25 -12.77 -1.76 6.52
C GLY A 25 -12.95 -2.77 7.66
N ASP A 26 -11.91 -3.05 8.43
CA ASP A 26 -12.05 -3.74 9.72
C ASP A 26 -11.80 -2.75 10.87
N ALA A 27 -12.70 -2.75 11.85
CA ALA A 27 -12.68 -1.84 13.00
C ALA A 27 -11.83 -2.40 14.16
N THR A 28 -10.81 -3.22 13.87
CA THR A 28 -10.25 -4.08 14.93
C THR A 28 -8.75 -4.00 15.14
N ALA A 29 -7.94 -3.54 14.17
CA ALA A 29 -6.60 -3.05 14.49
C ALA A 29 -6.02 -2.19 13.36
N VAL A 30 -5.51 -1.02 13.73
CA VAL A 30 -4.67 -0.23 12.85
C VAL A 30 -3.26 -0.85 12.77
N PRO A 31 -2.66 -1.00 11.56
CA PRO A 31 -1.30 -1.50 11.44
C PRO A 31 -0.28 -0.54 12.02
N ASP A 32 0.81 -1.10 12.56
CA ASP A 32 2.04 -0.37 12.81
C ASP A 32 2.67 0.08 11.48
N LEU A 33 2.97 1.37 11.37
CA LEU A 33 3.55 2.00 10.19
C LEU A 33 5.05 2.20 10.40
N GLN A 34 5.85 1.50 9.60
CA GLN A 34 7.30 1.60 9.60
C GLN A 34 7.79 2.28 8.31
N PRO A 35 8.44 3.46 8.38
CA PRO A 35 9.13 4.03 7.22
C PRO A 35 10.37 3.19 6.91
N VAL A 36 10.67 2.96 5.63
CA VAL A 36 11.79 2.09 5.21
C VAL A 36 12.82 2.85 4.38
N ARG A 37 12.40 3.57 3.33
CA ARG A 37 13.33 4.35 2.49
C ARG A 37 12.75 5.71 2.13
N ASN A 38 13.62 6.72 2.20
CA ASN A 38 13.42 8.06 1.65
C ASN A 38 12.13 8.76 2.12
N CYS A 39 11.64 8.35 3.29
CA CYS A 39 10.54 8.98 3.98
C CYS A 39 10.69 8.81 5.49
N ARG A 40 10.03 9.69 6.23
CA ARG A 40 9.86 9.61 7.67
C ARG A 40 8.40 9.87 8.02
N VAL A 41 7.91 9.25 9.08
CA VAL A 41 6.54 9.51 9.54
C VAL A 41 6.48 10.93 10.13
N GLY A 42 5.56 11.73 9.63
CA GLY A 42 5.21 13.05 10.13
C GLY A 42 4.05 12.97 11.11
N ARG A 43 3.00 13.75 10.87
CA ARG A 43 1.75 13.59 11.63
C ARG A 43 1.08 12.26 11.26
N ALA A 44 0.59 11.54 12.25
CA ALA A 44 -0.25 10.37 12.08
C ALA A 44 -1.48 10.50 13.00
N GLU A 45 -2.64 10.18 12.46
CA GLU A 45 -3.91 10.16 13.17
C GLU A 45 -4.55 8.79 12.96
N VAL A 46 -5.10 8.25 14.04
CA VAL A 46 -5.72 6.93 14.07
C VAL A 46 -7.15 7.09 14.55
N ASP A 47 -8.08 6.51 13.81
CA ASP A 47 -9.47 6.32 14.22
C ASP A 47 -9.65 4.82 14.46
N ASP A 48 -9.49 4.42 15.73
CA ASP A 48 -9.57 3.01 16.15
C ASP A 48 -10.97 2.44 15.95
N ASP A 49 -12.02 3.25 16.13
CA ASP A 49 -13.42 2.84 16.00
C ASP A 49 -13.74 2.40 14.56
N HIS A 50 -13.06 2.97 13.58
CA HIS A 50 -13.24 2.67 12.15
C HIS A 50 -12.04 1.94 11.52
N GLY A 51 -10.96 1.71 12.27
CA GLY A 51 -9.72 1.09 11.78
C GLY A 51 -9.04 1.90 10.68
N ILE A 52 -9.06 3.23 10.80
CA ILE A 52 -8.49 4.15 9.80
C ILE A 52 -7.18 4.72 10.33
N LEU A 53 -6.14 4.71 9.49
CA LEU A 53 -4.89 5.43 9.71
C LEU A 53 -4.67 6.44 8.60
N VAL A 54 -4.40 7.68 8.99
CA VAL A 54 -3.94 8.73 8.09
C VAL A 54 -2.57 9.18 8.56
N ALA A 55 -1.55 9.06 7.71
CA ALA A 55 -0.19 9.43 8.04
C ALA A 55 0.49 10.22 6.93
N GLU A 56 1.32 11.16 7.34
CA GLU A 56 2.27 11.84 6.47
C GLU A 56 3.55 11.03 6.37
N LEU A 57 4.00 10.75 5.15
CA LEU A 57 5.35 10.27 4.86
C LEU A 57 6.13 11.44 4.26
N LEU A 58 6.85 12.14 5.14
CA LEU A 58 7.62 13.34 4.80
C LEU A 58 8.91 12.96 4.07
N PHE A 59 9.31 13.76 3.09
CA PHE A 59 10.58 13.63 2.38
C PHE A 59 11.66 14.44 3.10
N ASP A 60 12.93 14.19 2.76
CA ASP A 60 14.06 14.94 3.34
C ASP A 60 14.19 16.36 2.79
N ARG A 61 13.58 16.61 1.62
CA ARG A 61 13.46 17.94 1.01
C ARG A 61 12.18 18.05 0.21
N ALA A 62 11.76 19.28 -0.07
CA ALA A 62 10.73 19.55 -1.07
C ALA A 62 11.21 19.17 -2.48
N LEU A 63 10.28 18.70 -3.30
CA LEU A 63 10.47 18.35 -4.70
C LEU A 63 9.95 19.48 -5.59
N GLU A 64 10.67 19.75 -6.67
CA GLU A 64 10.25 20.62 -7.76
C GLU A 64 9.45 19.84 -8.81
N ARG A 65 8.65 20.56 -9.62
CA ARG A 65 7.88 19.94 -10.71
C ARG A 65 8.80 19.13 -11.64
N GLY A 66 8.36 17.90 -11.93
CA GLY A 66 9.06 16.98 -12.82
C GLY A 66 10.10 16.10 -12.12
N GLU A 67 10.50 16.41 -10.89
CA GLU A 67 11.38 15.54 -10.12
C GLU A 67 10.69 14.22 -9.77
N THR A 68 11.48 13.14 -9.76
CA THR A 68 11.00 11.83 -9.32
C THR A 68 11.45 11.57 -7.89
N HIS A 69 10.60 10.93 -7.11
CA HIS A 69 10.94 10.49 -5.76
C HIS A 69 10.46 9.08 -5.52
N LEU A 70 11.25 8.34 -4.75
CA LEU A 70 11.00 6.97 -4.35
C LEU A 70 10.68 6.99 -2.86
N ILE A 71 9.62 6.32 -2.43
CA ILE A 71 9.36 5.99 -1.02
C ILE A 71 9.18 4.49 -0.83
N GLU A 72 9.51 4.00 0.35
CA GLU A 72 9.20 2.64 0.79
C GLU A 72 8.74 2.66 2.24
N TYR A 73 7.65 1.95 2.54
CA TYR A 73 7.11 1.80 3.90
C TYR A 73 6.51 0.41 4.08
N THR A 74 6.44 -0.05 5.33
CA THR A 74 5.83 -1.33 5.71
C THR A 74 4.69 -1.09 6.69
N LEU A 75 3.58 -1.78 6.49
CA LEU A 75 2.46 -1.90 7.41
C LEU A 75 2.48 -3.30 8.05
N ARG A 76 2.47 -3.34 9.39
CA ARG A 76 2.49 -4.58 10.16
C ARG A 76 1.28 -4.62 11.08
N ASN A 77 0.41 -5.60 10.87
CA ASN A 77 -0.62 -5.91 11.86
C ASN A 77 0.07 -6.58 13.06
N SER A 78 -0.27 -6.13 14.27
CA SER A 78 0.04 -6.84 15.52
C SER A 78 -0.44 -8.29 15.41
N GLY A 79 0.31 -9.22 16.01
CA GLY A 79 0.03 -10.66 15.97
C GLY A 79 -1.36 -11.06 16.47
N PRO A 80 -1.66 -12.36 16.57
CA PRO A 80 -3.03 -12.83 16.70
C PRO A 80 -3.77 -12.21 17.93
N PRO A 81 -5.07 -11.83 17.78
CA PRO A 81 -5.88 -12.05 16.57
C PRO A 81 -5.53 -11.06 15.45
N TYR A 82 -5.24 -11.61 14.26
CA TYR A 82 -5.13 -10.79 13.06
C TYR A 82 -6.51 -10.24 12.73
N PRO A 83 -6.59 -9.01 12.20
CA PRO A 83 -7.88 -8.45 11.82
C PRO A 83 -8.56 -9.38 10.82
N ARG A 84 -9.88 -9.50 10.92
CA ARG A 84 -10.72 -10.19 9.92
C ARG A 84 -10.82 -9.29 8.67
N CYS A 85 -9.68 -8.92 8.10
CA CYS A 85 -9.63 -8.13 6.88
C CYS A 85 -10.45 -8.82 5.80
N ARG A 86 -10.83 -8.06 4.77
CA ARG A 86 -11.53 -8.56 3.56
C ARG A 86 -10.64 -9.46 2.67
N SER A 87 -9.65 -10.13 3.26
CA SER A 87 -8.55 -10.87 2.62
C SER A 87 -7.92 -10.08 1.47
N THR A 88 -7.64 -8.80 1.72
CA THR A 88 -7.05 -7.91 0.71
C THR A 88 -6.22 -6.79 1.32
N HIS A 89 -5.29 -6.27 0.52
CA HIS A 89 -4.65 -4.99 0.74
C HIS A 89 -4.60 -4.22 -0.57
N TYR A 90 -4.89 -2.91 -0.54
CA TYR A 90 -4.83 -2.06 -1.73
C TYR A 90 -4.42 -0.63 -1.40
N ARG A 91 -4.04 0.09 -2.46
CA ARG A 91 -3.92 1.54 -2.47
C ARG A 91 -4.86 2.14 -3.50
N GLU A 92 -5.48 3.24 -3.12
CA GLU A 92 -6.15 4.15 -4.04
C GLU A 92 -5.16 5.25 -4.46
N PHE A 93 -5.07 5.46 -5.77
CA PHE A 93 -4.26 6.50 -6.39
C PHE A 93 -5.17 7.57 -6.96
N ARG A 94 -5.13 8.77 -6.38
CA ARG A 94 -5.85 9.94 -6.90
C ARG A 94 -5.13 10.63 -8.06
N ARG A 95 -3.85 10.30 -8.27
CA ARG A 95 -2.99 10.80 -9.34
C ARG A 95 -2.13 9.65 -9.87
N PRO A 96 -1.67 9.71 -11.13
CA PRO A 96 -0.80 8.68 -11.69
C PRO A 96 0.48 8.47 -10.86
N VAL A 97 0.91 7.22 -10.75
CA VAL A 97 2.19 6.81 -10.18
C VAL A 97 3.05 6.16 -11.27
N ARG A 98 4.36 6.41 -11.29
CA ARG A 98 5.26 5.85 -12.32
C ARG A 98 5.48 4.36 -12.10
N GLU A 99 5.71 3.98 -10.85
CA GLU A 99 5.87 2.59 -10.42
C GLU A 99 5.28 2.42 -9.02
N TYR A 100 4.48 1.38 -8.83
CA TYR A 100 4.04 0.95 -7.51
C TYR A 100 4.21 -0.54 -7.35
N LEU A 101 4.97 -0.95 -6.34
CA LEU A 101 5.13 -2.32 -5.93
C LEU A 101 4.42 -2.53 -4.60
N LEU A 102 3.64 -3.60 -4.53
CA LEU A 102 2.99 -4.09 -3.33
C LEU A 102 3.44 -5.52 -3.06
N GLU A 103 4.05 -5.76 -1.91
CA GLU A 103 4.40 -7.08 -1.40
C GLU A 103 3.54 -7.41 -0.17
N VAL A 104 2.99 -8.61 -0.12
CA VAL A 104 2.30 -9.15 1.06
C VAL A 104 3.05 -10.41 1.49
N ARG A 105 3.50 -10.44 2.74
CA ARG A 105 4.08 -11.63 3.39
C ARG A 105 3.12 -12.16 4.45
N PHE A 106 2.70 -13.40 4.26
CA PHE A 106 1.76 -14.08 5.16
C PHE A 106 2.47 -14.71 6.35
N ASP A 107 1.74 -14.84 7.45
CA ASP A 107 2.21 -15.64 8.58
C ASP A 107 2.29 -17.12 8.15
N PRO A 108 3.36 -17.87 8.50
CA PRO A 108 3.48 -19.29 8.13
C PRO A 108 2.31 -20.17 8.60
N THR A 109 1.56 -19.74 9.62
CA THR A 109 0.39 -20.45 10.15
C THR A 109 -0.92 -20.07 9.45
N ALA A 110 -0.91 -19.05 8.58
CA ALA A 110 -2.10 -18.51 7.91
C ALA A 110 -1.82 -18.20 6.43
N VAL A 111 -1.24 -19.15 5.71
CA VAL A 111 -0.89 -19.00 4.28
C VAL A 111 -2.09 -19.33 3.38
N PRO A 112 -2.53 -18.41 2.51
CA PRO A 112 -3.70 -18.64 1.66
C PRO A 112 -3.40 -19.58 0.48
N ALA A 113 -4.40 -20.35 0.05
CA ALA A 113 -4.27 -21.25 -1.10
C ALA A 113 -4.20 -20.52 -2.45
N ARG A 114 -4.79 -19.31 -2.52
CA ARG A 114 -4.85 -18.50 -3.74
C ARG A 114 -4.64 -17.04 -3.41
N CYS A 115 -3.93 -16.36 -4.31
CA CYS A 115 -3.72 -14.93 -4.30
C CYS A 115 -3.91 -14.38 -5.72
N TRP A 116 -4.32 -13.14 -5.83
CA TRP A 116 -4.43 -12.43 -7.10
C TRP A 116 -4.14 -10.94 -6.91
N GLN A 117 -3.55 -10.31 -7.91
CA GLN A 117 -3.59 -8.87 -8.02
C GLN A 117 -4.93 -8.45 -8.63
N TYR A 118 -5.35 -7.23 -8.33
CA TYR A 118 -6.42 -6.57 -9.05
C TYR A 118 -6.12 -5.09 -9.27
N ALA A 119 -6.63 -4.57 -10.38
CA ALA A 119 -6.49 -3.18 -10.78
C ALA A 119 -7.84 -2.68 -11.32
N ASN A 120 -8.35 -1.60 -10.74
CA ASN A 120 -9.55 -0.90 -11.17
C ASN A 120 -9.16 0.53 -11.51
N ALA A 121 -8.59 0.75 -12.70
CA ALA A 121 -8.34 2.09 -13.22
C ALA A 121 -9.65 2.73 -13.70
N THR A 122 -9.75 4.06 -13.65
CA THR A 122 -10.99 4.78 -13.99
C THR A 122 -11.49 4.50 -15.42
N ASP A 123 -10.58 4.31 -16.37
CA ASP A 123 -10.90 4.19 -17.81
C ASP A 123 -10.58 2.78 -18.38
N GLU A 124 -10.37 1.78 -17.52
CA GLU A 124 -10.06 0.41 -17.94
C GLU A 124 -10.99 -0.60 -17.27
N PRO A 125 -11.32 -1.73 -17.94
CA PRO A 125 -12.07 -2.80 -17.31
C PRO A 125 -11.28 -3.37 -16.12
N PRO A 126 -11.95 -3.71 -15.00
CA PRO A 126 -11.31 -4.35 -13.86
C PRO A 126 -10.47 -5.56 -14.27
N ALA A 127 -9.17 -5.52 -13.98
CA ALA A 127 -8.25 -6.60 -14.30
C ALA A 127 -7.94 -7.42 -13.04
N ARG A 128 -7.88 -8.75 -13.18
CA ARG A 128 -7.41 -9.67 -12.13
C ARG A 128 -6.40 -10.63 -12.71
N ARG A 129 -5.30 -10.87 -11.98
CA ARG A 129 -4.25 -11.81 -12.37
C ARG A 129 -3.80 -12.63 -11.17
N ARG A 130 -3.77 -13.95 -11.33
CA ARG A 130 -3.34 -14.88 -10.28
C ARG A 130 -1.86 -14.64 -9.93
N LEU A 131 -1.56 -14.69 -8.63
CA LEU A 131 -0.21 -14.65 -8.08
C LEU A 131 0.15 -16.03 -7.51
N ARG A 132 1.45 -16.34 -7.50
CA ARG A 132 2.00 -17.55 -6.88
C ARG A 132 2.81 -17.13 -5.66
N LEU A 133 2.65 -17.88 -4.57
CA LEU A 133 3.48 -17.73 -3.39
C LEU A 133 4.93 -18.09 -3.73
N ASP A 134 5.87 -17.32 -3.18
CA ASP A 134 7.28 -17.70 -3.13
C ASP A 134 7.57 -18.62 -1.93
N SER A 135 8.84 -19.03 -1.79
CA SER A 135 9.29 -19.88 -0.68
C SER A 135 9.24 -19.20 0.70
N GLY A 136 9.06 -17.88 0.75
CA GLY A 136 8.94 -17.08 1.96
C GLY A 136 7.49 -16.76 2.34
N ASN A 137 6.51 -17.46 1.77
CA ASN A 137 5.07 -17.19 1.93
C ASN A 137 4.69 -15.76 1.51
N GLY A 138 5.36 -15.23 0.48
CA GLY A 138 5.14 -13.90 -0.07
C GLY A 138 4.47 -13.92 -1.44
N VAL A 139 3.73 -12.85 -1.74
CA VAL A 139 3.31 -12.49 -3.11
C VAL A 139 3.60 -11.02 -3.35
N HIS A 140 3.85 -10.65 -4.60
CA HIS A 140 3.96 -9.26 -5.00
C HIS A 140 3.21 -8.94 -6.28
N ALA A 141 2.86 -7.68 -6.45
CA ALA A 141 2.24 -7.12 -7.63
C ALA A 141 2.88 -5.78 -7.97
N VAL A 142 2.96 -5.47 -9.26
CA VAL A 142 3.56 -4.24 -9.78
C VAL A 142 2.57 -3.54 -10.69
N ALA A 143 2.43 -2.23 -10.51
CA ALA A 143 1.73 -1.33 -11.41
C ALA A 143 2.74 -0.33 -12.00
N LEU A 144 2.69 -0.11 -13.31
CA LEU A 144 3.52 0.85 -14.02
C LEU A 144 2.61 1.88 -14.68
N ASP A 145 2.95 3.16 -14.58
CA ASP A 145 2.18 4.27 -15.14
C ASP A 145 0.67 4.16 -14.85
N PHE A 146 0.36 3.85 -13.59
CA PHE A 146 -0.99 3.51 -13.15
C PHE A 146 -1.71 4.68 -12.50
N GLY A 147 -3.00 4.79 -12.77
CA GLY A 147 -3.93 5.64 -12.04
C GLY A 147 -4.47 6.82 -12.86
N PRO A 148 -5.55 7.48 -12.41
CA PRO A 148 -6.24 7.23 -11.13
C PRO A 148 -6.94 5.86 -11.04
N GLY A 149 -7.04 5.32 -9.82
CA GLY A 149 -7.68 4.01 -9.61
C GLY A 149 -7.22 3.27 -8.36
N ILE A 150 -7.70 2.04 -8.22
CA ILE A 150 -7.35 1.14 -7.10
C ILE A 150 -6.43 0.02 -7.61
N PHE A 151 -5.32 -0.21 -6.92
CA PHE A 151 -4.42 -1.34 -7.18
C PHE A 151 -4.16 -2.10 -5.89
N GLY A 152 -4.28 -3.43 -5.94
CA GLY A 152 -4.17 -4.25 -4.75
C GLY A 152 -3.92 -5.72 -4.99
N ILE A 153 -3.82 -6.45 -3.87
CA ILE A 153 -3.70 -7.90 -3.81
C ILE A 153 -4.85 -8.42 -2.94
N GLY A 154 -5.52 -9.46 -3.42
CA GLY A 154 -6.51 -10.24 -2.68
C GLY A 154 -6.06 -11.68 -2.52
N TRP A 155 -6.61 -12.36 -1.52
CA TRP A 155 -6.36 -13.77 -1.22
C TRP A 155 -7.62 -14.44 -0.66
N ASP A 156 -7.62 -15.76 -0.60
CA ASP A 156 -8.68 -16.52 0.08
C ASP A 156 -8.48 -16.44 1.61
N SER A 157 -9.56 -16.23 2.37
CA SER A 157 -9.59 -16.31 3.85
C SER A 157 -9.44 -17.74 4.37
#